data_AF-A0A6C1PAI6-F1
#
_entry.id   AF-A0A6C1PAI6-F1
#
_cell.length_a   1.000
_cell.length_b   1.000
_cell.length_c   1.000
_cell.angle_alpha   90.00
_cell.angle_beta   90.00
_cell.angle_gamma   90.00
#
_symmetry.space_group_name_H-M   'P 1'
#
loop_
_entity.id
_entity.type
_entity.pdbx_description
1 polymer ?
#
loop_
_entity_poly.entity_id
_entity_poly.type
_entity_poly.pdbx_seq_one_letter_code
_entity_poly.pdbx_strand_id
1 'polypeptide(L)'
;MKRKLTLTVHEDVIKYAKRKAKRRGISVSQMFEEVIGNEEANEIETESQRAAKRLLETLKQADSTDTKQDKKLIREFVKRKFSDYL
;
A
#
# COMPACT_ATOMS: atom_id res chain seq x y z
N MET A 1 10.80 -19.57 -17.43
CA MET A 1 11.44 -20.04 -18.69
C MET A 1 11.86 -18.84 -19.51
N LYS A 2 13.11 -18.76 -19.99
CA LYS A 2 13.57 -17.61 -20.79
C LYS A 2 13.12 -17.75 -22.26
N ARG A 3 12.71 -16.65 -22.89
CA ARG A 3 12.32 -16.57 -24.32
C ARG A 3 13.04 -15.39 -24.98
N LYS A 4 13.34 -15.49 -26.28
CA LYS A 4 14.01 -14.42 -27.04
C LYS A 4 12.98 -13.46 -27.63
N LEU A 5 13.15 -12.17 -27.37
CA LEU A 5 12.43 -11.09 -28.02
C LEU A 5 13.40 -10.30 -28.92
N THR A 6 13.05 -10.05 -30.17
CA THR A 6 13.86 -9.24 -31.10
C THR A 6 12.98 -8.09 -31.60
N LEU A 7 13.47 -6.86 -31.44
CA LEU A 7 12.74 -5.65 -31.76
C LEU A 7 13.60 -4.75 -32.65
N THR A 8 12.98 -4.11 -33.62
CA THR A 8 13.59 -3.01 -34.36
C THR A 8 13.27 -1.71 -33.64
N VAL A 9 14.29 -0.96 -33.26
CA VAL A 9 14.17 0.27 -32.46
C VAL A 9 15.05 1.34 -33.08
N HIS A 10 14.68 2.61 -32.92
CA HIS A 10 15.50 3.71 -33.40
C HIS A 10 16.86 3.76 -32.68
N GLU A 11 17.90 4.17 -33.41
CA GLU A 11 19.30 4.16 -32.95
C GLU A 11 19.54 5.08 -31.74
N ASP A 12 18.85 6.22 -31.68
CA ASP A 12 18.86 7.14 -30.56
C ASP A 12 18.32 6.50 -29.27
N VAL A 13 17.26 5.70 -29.37
CA VAL A 13 16.69 4.92 -28.26
C VAL A 13 17.71 3.88 -27.78
N ILE A 14 18.38 3.17 -28.69
CA ILE A 14 19.41 2.19 -28.35
C ILE A 14 20.57 2.85 -27.60
N LYS A 15 21.07 4.00 -28.09
CA LYS A 15 22.14 4.76 -27.45
C LYS A 15 21.74 5.23 -26.05
N TYR A 16 20.52 5.75 -25.92
CA TYR A 16 19.98 6.17 -24.63
C TYR A 16 19.89 5.00 -23.65
N ALA A 17 19.33 3.87 -24.09
CA ALA A 17 19.16 2.66 -23.27
C ALA A 17 20.52 2.11 -22.79
N LYS A 18 21.51 1.99 -23.68
CA LYS A 18 22.87 1.56 -23.32
C LYS A 18 23.51 2.48 -22.28
N ARG A 19 23.39 3.79 -22.44
CA ARG A 19 23.92 4.76 -21.47
C ARG A 19 23.25 4.63 -20.10
N LYS A 20 21.93 4.46 -20.07
CA LYS A 20 21.15 4.30 -18.84
C LYS A 20 21.49 2.98 -18.13
N ALA A 21 21.58 1.88 -18.88
CA ALA A 21 21.96 0.57 -18.37
C ALA A 21 23.39 0.58 -17.79
N LYS A 22 24.35 1.20 -18.51
CA LYS A 22 25.74 1.37 -18.04
C LYS A 22 25.83 2.14 -16.73
N ARG A 23 25.08 3.23 -16.57
CA ARG A 23 25.04 4.01 -15.32
C ARG A 23 24.53 3.20 -14.13
N ARG A 24 23.64 2.25 -14.38
CA ARG A 24 23.05 1.36 -13.38
C ARG A 24 23.85 0.07 -13.17
N GLY A 25 24.92 -0.17 -13.94
CA GLY A 25 25.72 -1.39 -13.84
C GLY A 25 25.01 -2.66 -14.33
N ILE A 26 23.93 -2.53 -15.12
CA ILE A 26 23.12 -3.65 -15.60
C ILE A 26 23.11 -3.74 -17.12
N SER A 27 22.65 -4.88 -17.66
CA SER A 27 22.47 -5.06 -19.11
C SER A 27 21.19 -4.36 -19.61
N VAL A 28 21.13 -4.06 -20.91
CA VAL A 28 19.90 -3.50 -21.52
C VAL A 28 18.74 -4.48 -21.42
N SER A 29 18.98 -5.79 -21.58
CA SER A 29 17.95 -6.81 -21.42
C SER A 29 17.42 -6.89 -19.99
N GLN A 30 18.31 -6.81 -19.00
CA GLN A 30 17.90 -6.76 -17.59
C GLN A 30 17.14 -5.47 -17.27
N MET A 31 17.59 -4.33 -17.78
CA MET A 31 16.86 -3.06 -17.65
C MET A 31 15.47 -3.14 -18.29
N PHE A 32 15.33 -3.82 -19.42
CA PHE A 32 14.06 -4.05 -20.09
C PHE A 32 13.14 -4.96 -19.24
N GLU A 33 13.66 -6.08 -18.74
CA GLU A 33 12.92 -6.97 -17.85
C GLU A 33 12.52 -6.27 -16.55
N GLU A 34 13.32 -5.35 -16.01
CA GLU A 34 12.94 -4.55 -14.85
C GLU A 34 11.86 -3.52 -15.17
N VAL A 35 11.94 -2.83 -16.31
CA VAL A 35 10.95 -1.81 -16.67
C VAL A 35 9.60 -2.43 -17.02
N ILE A 36 9.60 -3.55 -17.73
CA ILE A 36 8.38 -4.23 -18.17
C ILE A 36 7.89 -5.25 -17.14
N GLY A 37 8.80 -5.86 -16.37
CA GLY A 37 8.49 -6.90 -15.39
C GLY A 37 8.30 -6.39 -13.96
N ASN A 38 8.88 -5.23 -13.60
CA ASN A 38 8.55 -4.53 -12.35
C ASN A 38 7.45 -3.47 -12.56
N GLU A 39 6.71 -3.52 -13.66
CA GLU A 39 5.29 -3.18 -13.57
C GLU A 39 4.62 -4.28 -12.71
N GLU A 40 4.96 -4.32 -11.41
CA GLU A 40 3.99 -4.73 -10.40
C GLU A 40 2.73 -3.96 -10.77
N ALA A 41 1.69 -4.72 -11.10
CA ALA A 41 0.43 -4.25 -11.59
C ALA A 41 0.17 -2.84 -11.04
N ASN A 42 0.28 -1.83 -11.91
CA ASN A 42 -0.54 -0.63 -11.75
C ASN A 42 -1.99 -1.09 -11.97
N GLU A 43 -2.47 -2.06 -11.18
CA GLU A 43 -3.87 -2.19 -10.87
C GLU A 43 -4.21 -0.82 -10.32
N ILE A 44 -4.85 -0.02 -11.17
CA ILE A 44 -5.43 1.24 -10.79
C ILE A 44 -6.28 0.92 -9.57
N GLU A 45 -5.79 1.24 -8.37
CA GLU A 45 -6.51 0.95 -7.15
C GLU A 45 -7.90 1.58 -7.29
N THR A 46 -8.93 0.74 -7.27
CA THR A 46 -10.32 1.19 -7.26
C THR A 46 -10.51 2.18 -6.10
N GLU A 47 -11.49 3.08 -6.19
CA GLU A 47 -11.74 4.00 -5.07
C GLU A 47 -11.96 3.26 -3.74
N SER A 48 -12.59 2.08 -3.79
CA SER A 48 -12.79 1.21 -2.64
C SER A 48 -11.47 0.70 -2.03
N GLN A 49 -10.51 0.31 -2.87
CA GLN A 49 -9.18 -0.13 -2.42
C GLN A 49 -8.39 1.04 -1.83
N ARG A 50 -8.46 2.23 -2.44
CA ARG A 50 -7.86 3.45 -1.89
C ARG A 50 -8.48 3.85 -0.55
N ALA A 51 -9.80 3.75 -0.42
CA ALA A 51 -10.50 4.02 0.83
C ALA A 51 -10.10 3.02 1.93
N ALA A 52 -10.02 1.73 1.60
CA ALA A 52 -9.57 0.70 2.54
C ALA A 52 -8.13 0.93 3.02
N LYS A 53 -7.23 1.34 2.11
CA LYS A 53 -5.85 1.66 2.43
C LYS A 53 -5.75 2.86 3.39
N ARG A 54 -6.47 3.94 3.11
CA ARG A 54 -6.55 5.12 3.99
C ARG A 54 -7.12 4.78 5.36
N LEU A 55 -8.15 3.92 5.41
CA LEU A 55 -8.72 3.45 6.66
C LEU A 55 -7.70 2.66 7.48
N LEU A 56 -6.97 1.75 6.85
CA LEU A 56 -5.94 0.96 7.53
C LEU A 56 -4.81 1.82 8.09
N GLU A 57 -4.37 2.83 7.36
CA GLU A 57 -3.37 3.79 7.85
C GLU A 57 -3.89 4.58 9.05
N THR A 58 -5.14 5.03 8.98
CA THR A 58 -5.80 5.76 10.07
C THR A 58 -5.90 4.89 11.33
N LEU A 59 -6.30 3.61 11.20
CA LEU A 59 -6.41 2.68 12.32
C LEU A 59 -5.06 2.34 12.96
N LYS A 60 -3.97 2.31 12.19
CA LYS A 60 -2.62 2.10 12.72
C LYS A 60 -2.10 3.29 13.53
N GLN A 61 -2.55 4.50 13.19
CA GLN A 61 -2.15 5.74 13.86
C GLN A 61 -3.12 6.15 14.97
N ALA A 62 -4.32 5.55 15.02
CA ALA A 62 -5.27 5.83 16.07
C ALA A 62 -4.75 5.33 17.41
N ASP A 63 -4.72 6.23 18.39
CA ASP A 63 -4.39 5.87 19.77
C ASP A 63 -5.40 4.86 20.31
N SER A 64 -4.91 3.89 21.09
CA SER A 64 -5.77 2.95 21.79
C SER A 64 -6.69 3.73 22.73
N THR A 65 -7.99 3.67 22.49
CA THR A 65 -8.95 4.29 23.40
C THR A 65 -8.88 3.61 24.76
N ASP A 66 -8.83 4.42 25.81
CA ASP A 66 -8.75 3.92 27.18
C ASP A 66 -10.01 3.11 27.50
N THR A 67 -9.82 1.83 27.83
CA THR A 67 -10.93 0.92 28.09
C THR A 67 -11.62 1.35 29.37
N LYS A 68 -12.89 1.73 29.29
CA LYS A 68 -13.67 2.10 30.48
C LYS A 68 -13.78 0.89 31.41
N GLN A 69 -13.65 1.12 32.72
CA GLN A 69 -13.81 0.07 33.71
C GLN A 69 -15.28 -0.32 33.86
N ASP A 70 -15.64 -1.54 33.44
CA ASP A 70 -16.99 -2.09 33.53
C ASP A 70 -17.64 -1.94 34.90
N LYS A 71 -16.86 -2.16 35.98
CA LYS A 71 -17.36 -2.02 37.35
C LYS A 71 -17.87 -0.62 37.67
N LYS A 72 -17.27 0.44 37.08
CA LYS A 72 -17.75 1.82 37.26
C LYS A 72 -19.03 2.06 36.46
N LEU A 73 -19.07 1.60 35.21
CA LEU A 73 -20.25 1.72 34.34
C LEU A 73 -21.47 1.00 34.92
N ILE A 74 -21.29 -0.21 35.46
CA ILE A 74 -22.36 -0.97 36.10
C ILE A 74 -22.86 -0.25 37.35
N ARG A 75 -21.97 0.29 38.18
CA ARG A 75 -22.37 1.05 39.38
C ARG A 75 -23.13 2.33 39.03
N GLU A 76 -22.67 3.08 38.03
CA GLU A 76 -23.38 4.28 37.56
C GLU A 76 -24.76 3.93 36.99
N PHE A 77 -24.85 2.85 36.22
CA PHE A 77 -26.13 2.37 35.67
C PHE A 77 -27.11 1.97 36.77
N VAL A 78 -26.67 1.20 37.76
CA VAL A 78 -27.49 0.80 38.92
C VAL A 78 -27.91 2.05 39.71
N LYS A 79 -26.98 2.95 40.00
CA LYS A 79 -27.29 4.21 40.69
C LYS A 79 -28.35 5.01 39.91
N ARG A 80 -28.20 5.17 38.60
CA ARG A 80 -29.18 5.91 37.78
C ARG A 80 -30.55 5.21 37.73
N LYS A 81 -30.58 3.88 37.61
CA LYS A 81 -31.82 3.11 37.45
C LYS A 81 -32.65 3.02 38.74
N PHE A 82 -31.99 3.05 39.89
CA PHE A 82 -32.62 2.84 41.19
C PHE A 82 -32.60 4.08 42.11
N SER A 83 -32.04 5.22 41.66
CA SER A 83 -32.06 6.48 42.41
C SER A 83 -33.41 7.20 42.36
N ASP A 84 -34.33 6.81 41.49
CA ASP A 84 -35.70 7.36 41.44
C ASP A 84 -36.69 6.61 42.35
N TYR A 85 -36.21 5.64 43.14
CA TYR A 85 -37.01 4.76 44.01
C TYR A 85 -36.73 4.96 45.53
N LEU A 86 -36.04 6.04 45.90
CA LEU A 86 -35.78 6.48 47.28
C LEU A 86 -36.19 7.95 47.43
#